data_AF-A0A946BC22-F1
#
_entry.id   AF-A0A946BC22-F1
#
_cell.length_a   1.000
_cell.length_b   1.000
_cell.length_c   1.000
_cell.angle_alpha   90.00
_cell.angle_beta   90.00
_cell.angle_gamma   90.00
#
_symmetry.space_group_name_H-M   'P 1'
#
loop_
_entity.id
_entity.type
_entity.pdbx_description
1 polymer ?
#
loop_
_entity_poly.entity_id
_entity_poly.type
_entity_poly.pdbx_seq_one_letter_code
_entity_poly.pdbx_strand_id
1 'polypeptide(L)'
;MKVVNYKDVLPVVMDNEMVKNVAGRLMIGKQDGAPNFCMRLFEMGKEGFTPRHTHAWEHEVFVHAGKGEVFIENKWHPVSAGSA
;
A
#
# COMPACT_ATOMS: atom_id res chain seq x y z
N MET A 1 1.69 -22.23 -6.78
CA MET A 1 2.05 -21.64 -5.47
C MET A 1 3.23 -20.72 -5.70
N LYS A 2 3.13 -19.45 -5.30
CA LYS A 2 4.19 -18.44 -5.49
C LYS A 2 4.89 -18.18 -4.16
N VAL A 3 6.22 -18.21 -4.19
CA VAL A 3 7.08 -17.81 -3.07
C VAL A 3 8.09 -16.83 -3.65
N VAL A 4 8.09 -15.59 -3.18
CA VAL A 4 8.99 -14.53 -3.67
C VAL A 4 9.32 -13.58 -2.52
N ASN A 5 10.55 -13.06 -2.47
CA ASN A 5 10.89 -11.97 -1.57
C ASN A 5 10.40 -10.65 -2.16
N TYR A 6 9.83 -9.76 -1.36
CA TYR A 6 9.35 -8.45 -1.86
C TYR A 6 10.48 -7.59 -2.46
N LYS A 7 11.74 -7.83 -2.05
CA LYS A 7 12.91 -7.16 -2.62
C LYS A 7 13.19 -7.57 -4.07
N ASP A 8 12.71 -8.74 -4.49
CA ASP A 8 12.89 -9.26 -5.85
C ASP A 8 11.76 -8.81 -6.79
N VAL A 9 10.71 -8.18 -6.26
CA VAL A 9 9.59 -7.63 -7.04
C VAL A 9 9.86 -6.14 -7.28
N LEU A 10 10.02 -5.75 -8.54
CA LEU A 10 10.23 -4.35 -8.91
C LEU A 10 8.99 -3.53 -8.54
N PRO A 11 9.16 -2.38 -7.85
CA PRO A 11 8.06 -1.50 -7.55
C PRO A 11 7.65 -0.68 -8.77
N VAL A 12 6.36 -0.34 -8.82
CA VAL A 12 5.88 0.82 -9.56
C VAL A 12 6.07 2.03 -8.66
N VAL A 13 6.93 2.97 -9.10
CA VAL A 13 7.17 4.23 -8.40
C VAL A 13 6.12 5.25 -8.84
N MET A 14 5.50 5.91 -7.88
CA MET A 14 4.47 6.92 -8.05
C MET A 14 4.94 8.22 -7.40
N ASP A 15 5.32 9.18 -8.24
CA ASP A 15 5.79 10.50 -7.81
C ASP A 15 5.38 11.57 -8.85
N ASN A 16 4.34 12.32 -8.53
CA ASN A 16 3.74 13.40 -9.32
C ASN A 16 2.89 14.33 -8.42
N GLU A 17 2.12 15.24 -9.02
CA GLU A 17 1.33 16.23 -8.28
C GLU A 17 0.23 15.62 -7.36
N MET A 18 -0.27 14.43 -7.68
CA MET A 18 -1.36 13.79 -6.92
C MET A 18 -0.87 12.74 -5.91
N VAL A 19 0.30 12.16 -6.13
CA VAL A 19 0.91 11.11 -5.29
C VAL A 19 2.41 11.36 -5.23
N LYS A 20 2.99 11.37 -4.03
CA LYS A 20 4.40 11.70 -3.83
C LYS A 20 5.13 10.59 -3.09
N ASN A 21 6.33 10.24 -3.53
CA ASN A 21 7.22 9.30 -2.85
C ASN A 21 6.55 7.97 -2.45
N VAL A 22 5.76 7.36 -3.33
CA VAL A 22 5.13 6.05 -3.06
C VAL A 22 5.69 4.98 -4.00
N ALA A 23 6.03 3.82 -3.46
CA ALA A 23 6.43 2.65 -4.24
C ALA A 23 5.47 1.48 -3.96
N GLY A 24 4.80 0.97 -5.00
CA GLY A 24 3.84 -0.13 -4.89
C GLY A 24 4.32 -1.40 -5.58
N ARG A 25 4.18 -2.57 -4.94
CA ARG A 25 4.49 -3.89 -5.51
C ARG A 25 3.24 -4.76 -5.52
N LEU A 26 2.94 -5.39 -6.66
CA LEU A 26 1.94 -6.46 -6.73
C LEU A 26 2.61 -7.78 -6.35
N MET A 27 2.39 -8.22 -5.10
CA MET A 27 3.02 -9.42 -4.56
C MET A 27 2.29 -10.68 -5.03
N ILE A 28 0.97 -10.70 -4.87
CA ILE A 28 0.09 -11.78 -5.30
C ILE A 28 -1.10 -11.15 -6.02
N GLY A 29 -1.31 -11.51 -7.29
CA GLY A 29 -2.40 -10.99 -8.09
C GLY A 29 -3.03 -12.03 -9.02
N LYS A 30 -3.88 -11.54 -9.93
CA LYS A 30 -4.61 -12.38 -10.90
C LYS A 30 -3.68 -13.26 -11.74
N GLN A 31 -2.53 -12.74 -12.15
CA GLN A 31 -1.52 -13.48 -12.92
C GLN A 31 -0.88 -14.63 -12.13
N ASP A 32 -0.91 -14.56 -10.79
CA ASP A 32 -0.43 -15.62 -9.91
C ASP A 32 -1.52 -16.66 -9.57
N GLY A 33 -2.72 -16.52 -10.14
CA GLY A 33 -3.86 -17.39 -9.91
C GLY A 33 -4.68 -17.06 -8.66
N ALA A 34 -4.53 -15.86 -8.07
CA ALA A 34 -5.36 -15.44 -6.94
C ALA A 34 -6.77 -15.03 -7.41
N PRO A 35 -7.85 -15.73 -7.00
CA PRO A 35 -9.16 -15.54 -7.59
C PRO A 35 -10.01 -14.45 -6.92
N ASN A 36 -9.70 -14.08 -5.67
CA ASN A 36 -10.61 -13.28 -4.83
C ASN A 36 -10.06 -11.89 -4.49
N PHE A 37 -8.79 -11.80 -4.07
CA PHE A 37 -8.14 -10.55 -3.69
C PHE A 37 -6.67 -10.54 -4.12
N CYS A 38 -6.05 -9.35 -4.08
CA CYS A 38 -4.63 -9.18 -4.36
C CYS A 38 -3.87 -8.71 -3.12
N MET A 39 -2.64 -9.17 -2.98
CA MET A 39 -1.71 -8.68 -1.96
C MET A 39 -0.76 -7.68 -2.62
N ARG A 40 -0.70 -6.47 -2.07
CA ARG A 40 0.20 -5.41 -2.50
C ARG A 40 1.02 -4.93 -1.31
N LEU A 41 2.28 -4.58 -1.57
CA LEU A 41 3.16 -3.94 -0.59
C LEU A 41 3.41 -2.51 -1.04
N PHE A 42 3.07 -1.56 -0.19
CA PHE A 42 3.32 -0.14 -0.41
C PHE A 42 4.39 0.36 0.55
N GLU A 43 5.35 1.12 0.01
CA GLU A 43 6.35 1.85 0.79
C GLU A 43 6.10 3.35 0.58
N MET A 44 5.95 4.05 1.70
CA MET A 44 5.80 5.50 1.74
C MET A 44 7.15 6.10 2.11
N GLY A 45 7.73 6.91 1.23
CA GLY A 45 8.93 7.68 1.54
C GLY A 45 8.66 8.86 2.48
N LYS A 46 9.72 9.57 2.87
CA LYS A 46 9.59 10.78 3.69
C LYS A 46 8.67 11.79 3.00
N GLU A 47 7.71 12.34 3.76
CA GLU A 47 6.68 13.28 3.26
C GLU A 47 5.86 12.73 2.08
N GLY A 48 5.86 11.41 1.88
CA GLY A 48 5.06 10.77 0.85
C GLY A 48 3.58 10.76 1.20
N PHE A 49 2.73 10.85 0.19
CA PHE A 49 1.28 10.86 0.36
C PHE A 49 0.60 10.26 -0.87
N THR A 50 -0.64 9.80 -0.67
CA THR A 50 -1.57 9.37 -1.71
C THR A 50 -2.77 10.32 -1.76
N PRO A 51 -3.47 10.44 -2.90
CA PRO A 51 -4.64 11.29 -2.98
C PRO A 51 -5.77 10.73 -2.10
N ARG A 52 -6.59 11.64 -1.55
CA ARG A 52 -7.87 11.25 -0.92
C ARG A 52 -8.80 10.73 -2.01
N HIS A 53 -9.32 9.53 -1.83
CA HIS A 53 -10.25 8.92 -2.77
C HIS A 53 -11.14 7.91 -2.04
N THR A 54 -12.21 7.47 -2.72
CA THR A 54 -13.11 6.42 -2.25
C THR A 54 -13.49 5.52 -3.41
N HIS A 55 -13.83 4.28 -3.12
CA HIS A 55 -14.26 3.27 -4.09
C HIS A 55 -15.08 2.18 -3.41
N ALA A 56 -15.82 1.41 -4.21
CA ALA A 56 -16.81 0.43 -3.74
C ALA A 56 -16.21 -0.90 -3.23
N TRP A 57 -14.89 -1.06 -3.26
CA TRP A 57 -14.19 -2.21 -2.69
C TRP A 57 -13.45 -1.82 -1.42
N GLU A 58 -13.27 -2.79 -0.53
CA GLU A 58 -12.57 -2.65 0.74
C GLU A 58 -11.04 -2.55 0.56
N HIS A 59 -10.38 -2.03 1.60
CA HIS A 59 -8.95 -2.27 1.82
C HIS A 59 -8.78 -2.96 3.16
N GLU A 60 -8.01 -4.05 3.17
CA GLU A 60 -7.45 -4.64 4.39
C GLU A 60 -5.96 -4.27 4.44
N VAL A 61 -5.57 -3.40 5.36
CA VAL A 61 -4.20 -2.87 5.45
C VAL A 61 -3.58 -3.29 6.77
N PHE A 62 -2.36 -3.82 6.71
CA PHE A 62 -1.54 -4.06 7.90
C PHE A 62 -0.22 -3.32 7.75
N VAL A 63 0.12 -2.51 8.76
CA VAL A 63 1.38 -1.75 8.75
C VAL A 63 2.50 -2.66 9.22
N HIS A 64 3.31 -3.14 8.27
CA HIS A 64 4.44 -4.03 8.56
C HIS A 64 5.58 -3.32 9.31
N ALA A 65 5.90 -2.08 8.94
CA ALA A 65 7.02 -1.32 9.50
C ALA A 65 6.78 0.19 9.37
N GLY A 66 7.51 0.98 10.15
CA GLY A 66 7.48 2.44 10.09
C GLY A 66 6.35 3.07 10.92
N LYS A 67 6.13 4.36 10.67
CA LYS A 67 5.11 5.21 11.32
C LYS A 67 4.56 6.19 10.29
N GLY A 68 3.30 6.56 10.43
CA GLY A 68 2.64 7.52 9.56
C GLY A 68 1.25 7.87 10.06
N GLU A 69 0.40 8.33 9.16
CA GLU A 69 -0.97 8.69 9.46
C GLU A 69 -1.90 8.29 8.30
N VAL A 70 -3.12 7.89 8.63
CA VAL A 70 -4.19 7.61 7.67
C VAL A 70 -5.33 8.60 7.88
N PHE A 71 -5.90 9.09 6.80
CA PHE A 71 -7.02 10.03 6.84
C PHE A 71 -8.35 9.28 6.70
N ILE A 72 -9.17 9.30 7.75
CA ILE A 72 -10.48 8.64 7.81
C ILE A 72 -11.47 9.65 8.39
N GLU A 73 -12.65 9.79 7.76
CA GLU A 73 -13.76 10.62 8.28
C GLU A 73 -13.33 12.04 8.72
N ASN A 74 -12.58 12.73 7.86
CA ASN A 74 -12.05 14.08 8.14
C ASN A 74 -11.06 14.19 9.31
N LYS A 75 -10.46 13.08 9.73
CA LYS A 75 -9.49 13.02 10.82
C LYS A 75 -8.25 12.24 10.43
N TRP A 76 -7.11 12.67 10.96
CA TRP A 76 -5.86 11.92 10.87
C TRP A 76 -5.73 10.96 12.05
N HIS A 77 -5.40 9.71 11.74
CA HIS A 77 -5.18 8.64 12.70
C HIS A 77 -3.71 8.19 12.60
N PRO A 78 -2.93 8.24 13.69
CA PRO A 78 -1.57 7.75 13.65
C PRO A 78 -1.56 6.23 13.47
N VAL A 79 -0.63 5.74 12.66
CA VAL A 79 -0.40 4.31 12.45
C VAL A 79 1.07 3.99 12.64
N SER A 80 1.35 2.77 13.09
CA SER A 80 2.70 2.25 13.28
C SER A 80 2.74 0.76 13.00
N ALA A 81 3.92 0.15 13.01
CA ALA A 81 4.07 -1.30 12.93
C ALA A 81 3.06 -2.03 13.85
N GLY A 82 2.27 -2.94 13.29
CA GLY A 82 1.22 -3.67 13.98
C GLY A 82 -0.18 -3.05 13.92
N SER A 83 -0.34 -1.82 13.39
CA SER A 83 -1.65 -1.23 13.13
C SER A 83 -2.37 -1.96 12.00
N ALA A 84 -3.68 -2.15 12.17
CA ALA A 84 -4.65 -2.62 11.19
C ALA A 84 -5.91 -1.75 11.27
#